data_AF-R4G2M7-F1
#
_entry.id   AF-R4G2M7-F1
#
_cell.length_a   1.000
_cell.length_b   1.000
_cell.length_c   1.000
_cell.angle_alpha   90.00
_cell.angle_beta   90.00
_cell.angle_gamma   90.00
#
_symmetry.space_group_name_H-M   'P 1'
#
loop_
_entity.id
_entity.type
_entity.pdbx_description
1 polymer ?
#
loop_
_entity_poly.entity_id
_entity_poly.type
_entity_poly.pdbx_seq_one_letter_code
_entity_poly.pdbx_strand_id
1 'polypeptide(L)'
;YREMAAQTIDKVLECIPALSESKGKASVTDNILIEGAHGWTPTMYIRLVQDFGLECEVAQHLAMAYGDRAFAVARLGAMTGNRWPVIGKKVHPEFPYIDAEIRYGIKEYALTAVDMIARRLRLSFLNVQAALEALPVVLDIMAEELKWTDEEKKQYNAAVEFLQTEMGEQVNRASKVAAPVNLTQEETEIYRNRFHLIDQDNKGYVSVNDIRRSLRNFGDKEVSGEQLHEILREIDTNMNGQVELEEYLQMMAAIKSGRVTYSRFATMAEMEQEAYDKKNLQKKITVDRSGGG
;
A
#
# COMPACT_ATOMS: atom_id res chain seq x y z
N TYR A 1 -8.94 -29.64 -11.73
CA TYR A 1 -7.64 -29.73 -12.42
C TYR A 1 -7.02 -31.12 -12.31
N ARG A 2 -6.99 -31.74 -11.12
CA ARG A 2 -6.42 -33.08 -10.90
C ARG A 2 -7.04 -34.16 -11.81
N GLU A 3 -8.37 -34.25 -11.86
CA GLU A 3 -9.09 -35.15 -12.78
C GLU A 3 -8.73 -34.94 -14.25
N MET A 4 -8.64 -33.68 -14.69
CA MET A 4 -8.24 -33.36 -16.07
C MET A 4 -6.82 -33.85 -16.37
N ALA A 5 -5.89 -33.71 -15.41
CA ALA A 5 -4.54 -34.22 -15.55
C ALA A 5 -4.52 -35.75 -15.62
N ALA A 6 -5.30 -36.43 -14.78
CA ALA A 6 -5.42 -37.89 -14.79
C ALA A 6 -5.93 -38.39 -16.16
N GLN A 7 -7.03 -37.83 -16.66
CA GLN A 7 -7.58 -38.16 -17.99
C GLN A 7 -6.57 -37.89 -19.12
N THR A 8 -5.79 -36.81 -19.01
CA THR A 8 -4.74 -36.48 -19.99
C THR A 8 -3.65 -37.55 -19.99
N ILE A 9 -3.18 -37.97 -18.82
CA ILE A 9 -2.19 -39.02 -18.68
C ILE A 9 -2.73 -40.36 -19.18
N ASP A 10 -3.99 -40.69 -18.87
CA ASP A 10 -4.64 -41.90 -19.39
C ASP A 10 -4.64 -41.91 -20.92
N LYS A 11 -4.97 -40.77 -21.55
CA LYS A 11 -4.93 -40.64 -23.01
C LYS A 11 -3.52 -40.75 -23.58
N VAL A 12 -2.51 -40.21 -22.90
CA VAL A 12 -1.10 -40.34 -23.31
C VAL A 12 -0.64 -41.80 -23.26
N LEU A 13 -1.04 -42.55 -22.24
CA LEU A 13 -0.72 -43.98 -22.09
C LEU A 13 -1.41 -44.84 -23.15
N GLU A 14 -2.60 -44.46 -23.62
CA GLU A 14 -3.26 -45.10 -24.76
C GLU A 14 -2.50 -44.86 -26.08
N CYS A 15 -2.01 -43.65 -26.30
CA CYS A 15 -1.35 -43.26 -27.55
C CYS A 15 0.11 -43.71 -27.66
N ILE A 16 0.80 -43.96 -26.53
CA ILE A 16 2.22 -44.30 -26.50
C ILE A 16 2.42 -45.67 -25.82
N PRO A 17 2.38 -46.78 -26.58
CA PRO A 17 2.50 -48.13 -26.03
C PRO A 17 3.80 -48.40 -25.28
N ALA A 18 4.89 -47.72 -25.63
CA ALA A 18 6.17 -47.83 -24.91
C ALA A 18 6.09 -47.36 -23.45
N LEU A 19 5.15 -46.48 -23.12
CA LEU A 19 4.89 -46.03 -21.75
C LEU A 19 3.89 -46.94 -21.03
N SER A 20 3.20 -47.83 -21.74
CA SER A 20 2.21 -48.74 -21.16
C SER A 20 2.84 -49.84 -20.28
N GLU A 21 4.14 -50.14 -20.45
CA GLU A 21 4.89 -51.02 -19.56
C GLU A 21 5.13 -50.39 -18.18
N SER A 22 5.12 -49.06 -18.10
CA SER A 22 5.22 -48.29 -16.84
C SER A 22 3.86 -48.08 -16.15
N LYS A 23 2.79 -48.72 -16.65
CA LYS A 23 1.43 -48.57 -16.14
C LYS A 23 1.34 -49.11 -14.71
N GLY A 24 1.53 -48.21 -13.75
CA GLY A 24 1.07 -48.42 -12.38
C GLY A 24 -0.45 -48.64 -12.35
N LYS A 25 -0.94 -49.21 -11.24
CA LYS A 25 -2.38 -49.18 -10.91
C LYS A 25 -2.83 -47.71 -10.92
N ALA A 26 -4.09 -47.48 -11.31
CA ALA A 26 -4.85 -46.21 -11.37
C ALA A 26 -4.23 -44.98 -10.66
N SER A 27 -4.47 -43.78 -11.22
CA SER A 27 -4.01 -42.50 -10.66
C SER A 27 -4.03 -42.47 -9.12
N VAL A 28 -2.85 -42.27 -8.52
CA VAL A 28 -2.67 -42.17 -7.06
C VAL A 28 -2.73 -40.73 -6.54
N THR A 29 -2.98 -39.76 -7.43
CA THR A 29 -2.88 -38.32 -7.13
C THR A 29 -3.89 -37.83 -6.11
N ASP A 30 -4.96 -38.58 -5.84
CA ASP A 30 -5.96 -38.22 -4.83
C ASP A 30 -5.42 -38.27 -3.40
N ASN A 31 -4.45 -39.15 -3.15
CA ASN A 31 -3.84 -39.34 -1.84
C ASN A 31 -2.50 -38.60 -1.70
N ILE A 32 -2.05 -37.91 -2.76
CA ILE A 32 -0.78 -37.17 -2.73
C ILE A 32 -1.07 -35.77 -2.19
N LEU A 33 -0.51 -35.49 -1.02
CA LEU A 33 -0.46 -34.15 -0.48
C LEU A 33 0.52 -33.29 -1.30
N ILE A 34 0.09 -32.08 -1.61
CA ILE A 34 0.96 -31.10 -2.25
C ILE A 34 2.05 -30.64 -1.27
N GLU A 35 3.12 -30.08 -1.82
CA GLU A 35 4.17 -29.44 -1.03
C GLU A 35 3.58 -28.37 -0.11
N GLY A 36 4.03 -28.31 1.14
CA GLY A 36 3.44 -27.45 2.18
C GLY A 36 2.42 -28.14 3.08
N ALA A 37 1.78 -29.24 2.64
CA ALA A 37 0.62 -29.79 3.35
C ALA A 37 0.92 -30.91 4.37
N HIS A 38 2.12 -31.50 4.37
CA HIS A 38 2.38 -32.73 5.13
C HIS A 38 2.46 -32.49 6.65
N GLY A 39 3.07 -31.39 7.06
CA GLY A 39 3.28 -31.02 8.47
C GLY A 39 2.42 -29.86 8.97
N TRP A 40 1.38 -29.45 8.22
CA TRP A 40 0.57 -28.30 8.57
C TRP A 40 -0.32 -28.55 9.78
N THR A 41 -0.35 -27.60 10.73
CA THR A 41 -1.33 -27.59 11.81
C THR A 41 -1.81 -26.15 12.08
N PRO A 42 -3.06 -25.93 12.55
CA PRO A 42 -3.55 -24.59 12.85
C PRO A 42 -2.74 -23.84 13.91
N THR A 43 -2.01 -24.56 14.76
CA THR A 43 -1.21 -23.99 15.86
C THR A 43 0.27 -23.89 15.52
N MET A 44 0.70 -24.25 14.31
CA MET A 44 2.12 -24.26 13.96
C MET A 44 2.78 -22.87 13.99
N TYR A 45 2.01 -21.80 13.79
CA TYR A 45 2.52 -20.43 13.89
C TYR A 45 3.10 -20.12 15.27
N ILE A 46 2.63 -20.79 16.33
CA ILE A 46 3.16 -20.64 17.69
C ILE A 46 4.64 -21.06 17.73
N ARG A 47 4.99 -22.14 17.02
CA ARG A 47 6.39 -22.58 16.90
C ARG A 47 7.21 -21.63 16.06
N LEU A 48 6.65 -21.09 14.98
CA LEU A 48 7.34 -20.06 14.18
C LEU A 48 7.67 -18.82 15.03
N VAL A 49 6.76 -18.38 15.90
CA VAL A 49 6.99 -17.27 16.83
C VAL A 49 8.07 -17.64 17.86
N GLN A 50 8.00 -18.83 18.47
CA GLN A 50 8.92 -19.26 19.53
C GLN A 50 10.34 -19.54 19.03
N ASP A 51 10.46 -20.26 17.91
CA ASP A 51 11.74 -20.76 17.40
C ASP A 51 12.50 -19.67 16.62
N PHE A 52 11.78 -18.77 15.94
CA PHE A 52 12.38 -17.76 15.06
C PHE A 52 12.23 -16.33 15.58
N GLY A 53 11.35 -16.08 16.55
CA GLY A 53 11.09 -14.72 17.03
C GLY A 53 10.36 -13.85 16.01
N LEU A 54 9.50 -14.45 15.19
CA LEU A 54 8.65 -13.75 14.22
C LEU A 54 7.50 -13.00 14.91
N GLU A 55 7.04 -11.92 14.29
CA GLU A 55 5.80 -11.27 14.69
C GLU A 55 4.62 -12.24 14.50
N CYS A 56 3.63 -12.18 15.40
CA CYS A 56 2.52 -13.14 15.42
C CYS A 56 1.72 -13.14 14.10
N GLU A 57 1.42 -11.96 13.57
CA GLU A 57 0.69 -11.80 12.31
C GLU A 57 1.46 -12.41 11.12
N VAL A 58 2.76 -12.14 11.03
CA VAL A 58 3.65 -12.71 10.01
C VAL A 58 3.72 -14.23 10.13
N ALA A 59 3.87 -14.76 11.35
CA ALA A 59 3.92 -16.20 11.57
C ALA A 59 2.61 -16.91 11.17
N GLN A 60 1.46 -16.29 11.43
CA GLN A 60 0.16 -16.79 11.00
C GLN A 60 0.05 -16.79 9.47
N HIS A 61 0.42 -15.68 8.82
CA HIS A 61 0.47 -15.57 7.37
C HIS A 61 1.35 -16.65 6.74
N LEU A 62 2.59 -16.81 7.21
CA LEU A 62 3.50 -17.83 6.67
C LEU A 62 2.97 -19.26 6.85
N ALA A 63 2.39 -19.57 8.01
CA ALA A 63 1.78 -20.88 8.28
C ALA A 63 0.58 -21.15 7.37
N MET A 64 -0.21 -20.14 7.02
CA MET A 64 -1.35 -20.27 6.11
C MET A 64 -0.91 -20.35 4.64
N ALA A 65 0.12 -19.60 4.25
CA ALA A 65 0.57 -19.51 2.86
C ALA A 65 1.47 -20.68 2.43
N TYR A 66 2.45 -21.05 3.27
CA TYR A 66 3.48 -22.04 2.93
C TYR A 66 3.33 -23.37 3.67
N GLY A 67 2.42 -23.44 4.63
CA GLY A 67 2.23 -24.62 5.45
C GLY A 67 3.50 -25.09 6.15
N ASP A 68 3.85 -26.38 6.04
CA ASP A 68 5.08 -26.94 6.62
C ASP A 68 6.38 -26.30 6.08
N ARG A 69 6.34 -25.69 4.89
CA ARG A 69 7.47 -24.94 4.32
C ARG A 69 7.70 -23.60 5.01
N ALA A 70 6.76 -23.11 5.82
CA ALA A 70 6.93 -21.86 6.55
C ALA A 70 8.20 -21.82 7.41
N PHE A 71 8.64 -22.97 7.95
CA PHE A 71 9.91 -23.09 8.68
C PHE A 71 11.12 -22.88 7.78
N ALA A 72 11.08 -23.40 6.55
CA ALA A 72 12.14 -23.20 5.56
C ALA A 72 12.18 -21.75 5.07
N VAL A 73 11.01 -21.12 4.91
CA VAL A 73 10.89 -19.69 4.60
C VAL A 73 11.47 -18.86 5.73
N ALA A 74 11.04 -19.07 6.98
CA ALA A 74 11.50 -18.32 8.14
C ALA A 74 13.03 -18.36 8.30
N ARG A 75 13.68 -19.50 7.99
CA ARG A 75 15.15 -19.62 8.01
C ARG A 75 15.89 -18.68 7.07
N LEU A 76 15.23 -18.16 6.03
CA LEU A 76 15.82 -17.23 5.05
C LEU A 76 15.67 -15.76 5.46
N GLY A 77 14.93 -15.47 6.54
CA GLY A 77 14.71 -14.11 7.00
C GLY A 77 15.99 -13.46 7.54
N ALA A 78 16.23 -12.21 7.15
CA ALA A 78 17.29 -11.41 7.73
C ALA A 78 16.96 -11.03 9.18
N MET A 79 18.01 -10.82 9.98
CA MET A 79 17.86 -10.25 11.31
C MET A 79 17.37 -8.80 11.21
N THR A 80 16.38 -8.45 12.02
CA THR A 80 15.81 -7.09 12.04
C THR A 80 16.72 -6.10 12.76
N GLY A 81 17.52 -6.56 13.72
CA GLY A 81 18.28 -5.73 14.66
C GLY A 81 17.48 -5.28 15.88
N ASN A 82 16.19 -5.61 15.94
CA ASN A 82 15.31 -5.30 17.06
C ASN A 82 15.32 -6.42 18.11
N ARG A 83 14.93 -6.09 19.34
CA ARG A 83 14.69 -7.12 20.37
C ARG A 83 13.52 -8.03 20.00
N TRP A 84 12.52 -7.47 19.34
CA TRP A 84 11.35 -8.15 18.81
C TRP A 84 10.74 -7.33 17.67
N PRO A 85 10.28 -7.94 16.56
CA PRO A 85 10.59 -9.31 16.11
C PRO A 85 12.10 -9.46 15.83
N VAL A 86 12.65 -10.68 15.98
CA VAL A 86 14.09 -10.96 15.85
C VAL A 86 14.51 -11.10 14.38
N ILE A 87 13.68 -11.74 13.57
CA ILE A 87 13.89 -11.93 12.13
C ILE A 87 12.66 -11.52 11.33
N GLY A 88 12.83 -11.39 10.01
CA GLY A 88 11.74 -11.13 9.08
C GLY A 88 11.44 -9.64 9.01
N LYS A 89 12.21 -8.93 8.17
CA LYS A 89 11.96 -7.52 7.91
C LYS A 89 10.72 -7.44 7.01
N LYS A 90 9.68 -6.77 7.49
CA LYS A 90 8.48 -6.51 6.69
C LYS A 90 8.84 -5.72 5.43
N VAL A 91 8.32 -6.16 4.29
CA VAL A 91 8.48 -5.48 2.99
C VAL A 91 7.66 -4.18 2.98
N HIS A 92 6.49 -4.20 3.61
CA HIS A 92 5.63 -3.05 3.84
C HIS A 92 5.08 -3.08 5.27
N PRO A 93 5.03 -1.95 6.01
CA PRO A 93 4.63 -1.95 7.42
C PRO A 93 3.23 -2.53 7.70
N GLU A 94 2.28 -2.27 6.79
CA GLU A 94 0.88 -2.65 6.94
C GLU A 94 0.57 -4.11 6.57
N PHE A 95 1.49 -4.82 5.91
CA PHE A 95 1.23 -6.18 5.42
C PHE A 95 2.21 -7.21 6.02
N PRO A 96 1.77 -8.46 6.23
CA PRO A 96 2.58 -9.49 6.88
C PRO A 96 3.62 -10.14 5.96
N TYR A 97 4.04 -9.44 4.90
CA TYR A 97 5.05 -9.94 3.96
C TYR A 97 6.45 -9.60 4.42
N ILE A 98 7.36 -10.58 4.40
CA ILE A 98 8.75 -10.37 4.83
C ILE A 98 9.77 -10.66 3.72
N ASP A 99 10.98 -10.12 3.90
CA ASP A 99 12.15 -10.36 3.05
C ASP A 99 12.40 -11.84 2.75
N ALA A 100 12.14 -12.71 3.72
CA ALA A 100 12.28 -14.16 3.59
C ALA A 100 11.40 -14.77 2.48
N GLU A 101 10.19 -14.24 2.27
CA GLU A 101 9.27 -14.72 1.23
C GLU A 101 9.77 -14.37 -0.17
N ILE A 102 10.45 -13.24 -0.32
CA ILE A 102 11.03 -12.84 -1.60
C ILE A 102 12.15 -13.81 -1.97
N ARG A 103 13.07 -14.08 -1.02
CA ARG A 103 14.14 -15.06 -1.20
C ARG A 103 13.61 -16.47 -1.48
N TYR A 104 12.54 -16.85 -0.79
CA TYR A 104 11.91 -18.14 -1.03
C TYR A 104 11.21 -18.19 -2.40
N GLY A 105 10.50 -17.12 -2.80
CA GLY A 105 9.84 -17.01 -4.09
C GLY A 105 10.80 -17.12 -5.27
N ILE A 106 12.04 -16.62 -5.13
CA ILE A 106 13.10 -16.79 -6.13
C ILE A 106 13.49 -18.27 -6.28
N LYS A 107 13.56 -19.02 -5.17
CA LYS A 107 13.76 -20.49 -5.21
C LYS A 107 12.58 -21.21 -5.86
N GLU A 108 11.40 -20.61 -5.80
CA GLU A 108 10.20 -21.04 -6.54
C GLU A 108 10.09 -20.41 -7.94
N TYR A 109 11.22 -20.02 -8.55
CA TYR A 109 11.32 -19.52 -9.92
C TYR A 109 10.55 -18.22 -10.22
N ALA A 110 10.33 -17.36 -9.21
CA ALA A 110 9.90 -15.98 -9.45
C ALA A 110 11.10 -15.16 -9.95
N LEU A 111 11.20 -14.99 -11.28
CA LEU A 111 12.35 -14.34 -11.93
C LEU A 111 12.08 -12.88 -12.30
N THR A 112 10.82 -12.44 -12.30
CA THR A 112 10.46 -11.04 -12.59
C THR A 112 9.83 -10.37 -11.37
N ALA A 113 9.94 -9.04 -11.30
CA ALA A 113 9.32 -8.26 -10.23
C ALA A 113 7.79 -8.46 -10.20
N VAL A 114 7.17 -8.58 -11.38
CA VAL A 114 5.74 -8.86 -11.54
C VAL A 114 5.37 -10.23 -10.94
N ASP A 115 6.18 -11.28 -11.17
CA ASP A 115 5.94 -12.60 -10.57
C ASP A 115 5.91 -12.53 -9.04
N MET A 116 6.83 -11.74 -8.47
CA MET A 116 6.95 -11.57 -7.03
C MET A 116 5.76 -10.83 -6.45
N ILE A 117 5.47 -9.61 -6.92
CA ILE A 117 4.41 -8.76 -6.35
C ILE A 117 3.01 -9.28 -6.64
N ALA A 118 2.79 -9.92 -7.79
CA ALA A 118 1.46 -10.37 -8.22
C ALA A 118 1.15 -11.81 -7.81
N ARG A 119 2.10 -12.76 -7.94
CA ARG A 119 1.80 -14.19 -7.74
C ARG A 119 2.26 -14.73 -6.39
N ARG A 120 3.44 -14.33 -5.93
CA ARG A 120 4.02 -14.79 -4.66
C ARG A 120 3.46 -14.00 -3.47
N LEU A 121 3.65 -12.68 -3.46
CA LEU A 121 3.15 -11.81 -2.40
C LEU A 121 1.65 -11.51 -2.60
N ARG A 122 1.22 -11.29 -3.85
CA ARG A 122 -0.14 -10.84 -4.22
C ARG A 122 -0.50 -9.46 -3.68
N LEU A 123 0.50 -8.67 -3.26
CA LEU A 123 0.34 -7.33 -2.74
C LEU A 123 -0.34 -6.40 -3.77
N SER A 124 -0.06 -6.60 -5.06
CA SER A 124 -0.68 -5.82 -6.14
C SER A 124 -2.20 -5.94 -6.21
N PHE A 125 -2.77 -7.06 -5.77
CA PHE A 125 -4.23 -7.28 -5.75
C PHE A 125 -4.88 -6.76 -4.47
N LEU A 126 -4.12 -6.69 -3.38
CA LEU A 126 -4.60 -6.19 -2.10
C LEU A 126 -4.60 -4.66 -2.07
N ASN A 127 -3.46 -4.06 -2.43
CA ASN A 127 -3.27 -2.63 -2.44
C ASN A 127 -2.15 -2.25 -3.43
N VAL A 128 -2.55 -1.62 -4.54
CA VAL A 128 -1.63 -1.17 -5.60
C VAL A 128 -0.59 -0.18 -5.07
N GLN A 129 -1.01 0.73 -4.19
CA GLN A 129 -0.11 1.75 -3.62
C GLN A 129 0.95 1.10 -2.72
N ALA A 130 0.53 0.19 -1.85
CA ALA A 130 1.48 -0.55 -0.99
C ALA A 130 2.43 -1.42 -1.83
N ALA A 131 1.96 -1.96 -2.96
CA ALA A 131 2.81 -2.71 -3.90
C ALA A 131 3.87 -1.81 -4.55
N LEU A 132 3.52 -0.57 -4.91
CA LEU A 132 4.44 0.42 -5.45
C LEU A 132 5.49 0.86 -4.41
N GLU A 133 5.08 1.07 -3.16
CA GLU A 133 6.00 1.43 -2.07
C GLU A 133 6.94 0.28 -1.67
N ALA A 134 6.46 -0.96 -1.75
CA ALA A 134 7.24 -2.17 -1.50
C ALA A 134 8.24 -2.48 -2.63
N LEU A 135 8.02 -1.96 -3.83
CA LEU A 135 8.71 -2.36 -5.06
C LEU A 135 10.24 -2.16 -5.02
N PRO A 136 10.78 -1.03 -4.51
CA PRO A 136 12.22 -0.85 -4.36
C PRO A 136 12.86 -1.93 -3.47
N VAL A 137 12.24 -2.23 -2.31
CA VAL A 137 12.74 -3.24 -1.38
C VAL A 137 12.71 -4.63 -2.02
N VAL A 138 11.67 -4.95 -2.79
CA VAL A 138 11.58 -6.22 -3.52
C VAL A 138 12.69 -6.33 -4.56
N LEU A 139 12.93 -5.28 -5.33
CA LEU A 139 13.97 -5.27 -6.37
C LEU A 139 15.36 -5.38 -5.79
N ASP A 140 15.67 -4.68 -4.70
CA ASP A 140 16.98 -4.76 -4.04
C ASP A 140 17.31 -6.21 -3.63
N ILE A 141 16.34 -6.90 -3.02
CA ILE A 141 16.50 -8.30 -2.60
C ILE A 141 16.61 -9.22 -3.82
N MET A 142 15.78 -9.00 -4.85
CA MET A 142 15.83 -9.81 -6.07
C MET A 142 17.15 -9.62 -6.83
N ALA A 143 17.67 -8.40 -6.89
CA ALA A 143 18.92 -8.07 -7.54
C ALA A 143 20.12 -8.72 -6.86
N GLU A 144 20.15 -8.71 -5.51
CA GLU A 144 21.18 -9.40 -4.73
C GLU A 144 21.18 -10.92 -5.01
N GLU A 145 20.01 -11.55 -4.97
CA GLU A 145 19.87 -13.01 -5.10
C GLU A 145 20.07 -13.49 -6.55
N LEU A 146 19.56 -12.74 -7.54
CA LEU A 146 19.67 -13.08 -8.97
C LEU A 146 20.93 -12.51 -9.64
N LYS A 147 21.69 -11.67 -8.92
CA LYS A 147 22.91 -10.99 -9.40
C LYS A 147 22.65 -10.11 -10.62
N TRP A 148 21.64 -9.26 -10.54
CA TRP A 148 21.36 -8.27 -11.57
C TRP A 148 22.42 -7.18 -11.61
N THR A 149 22.76 -6.69 -12.80
CA THR A 149 23.67 -5.55 -12.99
C THR A 149 22.94 -4.33 -13.55
N ASP A 150 22.18 -4.52 -14.64
CA ASP A 150 21.48 -3.42 -15.35
C ASP A 150 19.99 -3.71 -15.56
N GLU A 151 19.47 -4.80 -14.98
CA GLU A 151 18.10 -5.26 -15.21
C GLU A 151 17.08 -4.66 -14.24
N GLU A 152 17.53 -4.14 -13.10
CA GLU A 152 16.66 -3.57 -12.05
C GLU A 152 15.73 -2.49 -12.60
N LYS A 153 16.27 -1.54 -13.36
CA LYS A 153 15.48 -0.45 -13.94
C LYS A 153 14.43 -0.95 -14.93
N LYS A 154 14.76 -2.00 -15.69
CA LYS A 154 13.82 -2.63 -16.62
C LYS A 154 12.69 -3.33 -15.86
N GLN A 155 13.03 -4.05 -14.78
CA GLN A 155 12.06 -4.73 -13.93
C GLN A 155 11.15 -3.74 -13.20
N TYR A 156 11.71 -2.63 -12.70
CA TYR A 156 10.94 -1.55 -12.08
C TYR A 156 9.91 -0.98 -13.05
N ASN A 157 10.33 -0.57 -14.25
CA ASN A 157 9.44 0.00 -15.24
C ASN A 157 8.33 -0.98 -15.65
N ALA A 158 8.66 -2.26 -15.86
CA ALA A 158 7.69 -3.29 -16.21
C ALA A 158 6.67 -3.54 -15.09
N ALA A 159 7.11 -3.51 -13.83
CA ALA A 159 6.23 -3.67 -12.69
C ALA A 159 5.31 -2.46 -12.49
N VAL A 160 5.84 -1.24 -12.65
CA VAL A 160 5.02 -0.01 -12.61
C VAL A 160 3.99 0.01 -13.73
N GLU A 161 4.39 -0.34 -14.96
CA GLU A 161 3.47 -0.46 -16.09
C GLU A 161 2.34 -1.47 -15.78
N PHE A 162 2.69 -2.65 -15.27
CA PHE A 162 1.72 -3.66 -14.84
C PHE A 162 0.75 -3.15 -13.76
N LEU A 163 1.24 -2.45 -12.74
CA LEU A 163 0.39 -1.87 -11.69
C LEU A 163 -0.57 -0.80 -12.26
N GLN A 164 -0.07 0.01 -13.19
CA GLN A 164 -0.84 1.10 -13.79
C GLN A 164 -1.92 0.61 -14.75
N THR A 165 -1.60 -0.36 -15.62
CA THR A 165 -2.48 -0.82 -16.69
C THR A 165 -3.40 -1.96 -16.23
N GLU A 166 -2.83 -3.00 -15.62
CA GLU A 166 -3.54 -4.25 -15.32
C GLU A 166 -4.23 -4.22 -13.95
N MET A 167 -3.65 -3.51 -12.97
CA MET A 167 -4.15 -3.49 -11.59
C MET A 167 -5.07 -2.29 -11.27
N GLY A 168 -5.41 -1.50 -12.29
CA GLY A 168 -6.46 -0.48 -12.19
C GLY A 168 -6.09 0.78 -11.41
N GLU A 169 -4.79 1.06 -11.20
CA GLU A 169 -4.34 2.33 -10.59
C GLU A 169 -4.91 3.54 -11.35
N GLN A 170 -4.80 3.51 -12.68
CA GLN A 170 -5.30 4.57 -13.54
C GLN A 170 -6.83 4.62 -13.60
N VAL A 171 -7.52 3.47 -13.42
CA VAL A 171 -8.99 3.42 -13.38
C VAL A 171 -9.51 4.03 -12.08
N ASN A 172 -8.83 3.79 -10.95
CA ASN A 172 -9.16 4.42 -9.67
C ASN A 172 -8.89 5.93 -9.70
N ARG A 173 -7.78 6.35 -10.33
CA ARG A 173 -7.47 7.77 -10.53
C ARG A 173 -8.47 8.45 -11.46
N ALA A 174 -8.79 7.85 -12.60
CA ALA A 174 -9.83 8.38 -13.50
C ALA A 174 -11.21 8.43 -12.83
N SER A 175 -11.54 7.49 -11.95
CA SER A 175 -12.81 7.50 -11.20
C SER A 175 -12.85 8.58 -10.11
N LYS A 176 -11.72 8.84 -9.43
CA LYS A 176 -11.57 9.94 -8.48
C LYS A 176 -11.56 11.30 -9.19
N VAL A 177 -10.81 11.41 -10.30
CA VAL A 177 -10.62 12.62 -11.13
C VAL A 177 -11.86 12.97 -11.94
N ALA A 178 -12.62 11.99 -12.43
CA ALA A 178 -13.84 12.20 -13.23
C ALA A 178 -15.10 12.42 -12.38
N ALA A 179 -15.00 12.65 -11.07
CA ALA A 179 -16.09 13.29 -10.36
C ALA A 179 -16.24 14.71 -10.92
N PRO A 180 -17.30 15.04 -11.69
CA PRO A 180 -17.46 16.39 -12.19
C PRO A 180 -17.52 17.33 -10.99
N VAL A 181 -16.60 18.28 -10.95
CA VAL A 181 -16.58 19.37 -9.96
C VAL A 181 -17.83 20.21 -10.20
N ASN A 182 -18.95 19.81 -9.59
CA ASN A 182 -20.20 20.56 -9.61
C ASN A 182 -20.14 21.71 -8.59
N LEU A 183 -19.16 22.59 -8.77
CA LEU A 183 -18.99 23.82 -8.00
C LEU A 183 -19.36 25.01 -8.88
N THR A 184 -20.06 25.99 -8.31
CA THR A 184 -20.28 27.26 -8.99
C THR A 184 -18.97 28.06 -9.04
N GLN A 185 -18.89 29.09 -9.89
CA GLN A 185 -17.72 29.97 -9.92
C GLN A 185 -17.47 30.62 -8.55
N GLU A 186 -18.53 31.06 -7.87
CA GLU A 186 -18.44 31.66 -6.53
C GLU A 186 -17.88 30.67 -5.49
N GLU A 187 -18.34 29.42 -5.49
CA GLU A 187 -17.83 28.40 -4.58
C GLU A 187 -16.37 28.04 -4.86
N THR A 188 -16.01 27.97 -6.15
CA THR A 188 -14.63 27.71 -6.56
C THR A 188 -13.70 28.82 -6.07
N GLU A 189 -14.13 30.08 -6.16
CA GLU A 189 -13.39 31.23 -5.64
C GLU A 189 -13.22 31.13 -4.10
N ILE A 190 -14.28 30.76 -3.37
CA ILE A 190 -14.24 30.57 -1.91
C ILE A 190 -13.22 29.50 -1.54
N TYR A 191 -13.26 28.33 -2.17
CA TYR A 191 -12.32 27.25 -1.89
C TYR A 191 -10.89 27.63 -2.28
N ARG A 192 -10.69 28.31 -3.41
CA ARG A 192 -9.38 28.80 -3.83
C ARG A 192 -8.78 29.77 -2.81
N ASN A 193 -9.60 30.67 -2.26
CA ASN A 193 -9.18 31.58 -1.20
C ASN A 193 -8.82 30.82 0.08
N ARG A 194 -9.63 29.82 0.49
CA ARG A 194 -9.30 28.95 1.63
C ARG A 194 -7.94 28.27 1.44
N PHE A 195 -7.71 27.70 0.26
CA PHE A 195 -6.45 27.03 -0.06
C PHE A 195 -5.24 27.96 0.07
N HIS A 196 -5.35 29.20 -0.43
CA HIS A 196 -4.29 30.21 -0.30
C HIS A 196 -4.03 30.66 1.15
N LEU A 197 -5.01 30.53 2.05
CA LEU A 197 -4.78 30.83 3.47
C LEU A 197 -3.87 29.79 4.13
N ILE A 198 -3.94 28.54 3.67
CA ILE A 198 -3.10 27.43 4.14
C ILE A 198 -1.72 27.50 3.47
N ASP A 199 -1.68 27.75 2.16
CA ASP A 199 -0.44 27.94 1.37
C ASP A 199 0.15 29.36 1.55
N GLN A 200 0.65 29.65 2.75
CA GLN A 200 1.20 30.96 3.10
C GLN A 200 2.40 31.38 2.23
N ASP A 201 3.11 30.40 1.66
CA ASP A 201 4.29 30.63 0.83
C ASP A 201 3.93 30.80 -0.67
N ASN A 202 2.63 30.73 -1.03
CA ASN A 202 2.13 30.78 -2.42
C ASN A 202 2.86 29.80 -3.35
N LYS A 203 3.13 28.59 -2.87
CA LYS A 203 3.80 27.53 -3.64
C LYS A 203 2.89 26.93 -4.71
N GLY A 204 1.57 27.10 -4.58
CA GLY A 204 0.56 26.45 -5.40
C GLY A 204 0.18 25.04 -4.90
N TYR A 205 0.77 24.60 -3.79
CA TYR A 205 0.53 23.31 -3.15
C TYR A 205 0.67 23.41 -1.64
N VAL A 206 -0.05 22.56 -0.90
CA VAL A 206 0.02 22.48 0.56
C VAL A 206 0.86 21.28 0.97
N SER A 207 1.93 21.51 1.73
CA SER A 207 2.82 20.45 2.24
C SER A 207 2.46 20.01 3.66
N VAL A 208 3.02 18.89 4.12
CA VAL A 208 2.91 18.43 5.53
C VAL A 208 3.29 19.52 6.54
N ASN A 209 4.27 20.36 6.21
CA ASN A 209 4.72 21.44 7.08
C ASN A 209 3.70 22.58 7.17
N ASP A 210 2.99 22.86 6.08
CA ASP A 210 1.92 23.86 6.06
C ASP A 210 0.73 23.36 6.89
N ILE A 211 0.39 22.07 6.75
CA ILE A 211 -0.64 21.42 7.58
C ILE A 211 -0.27 21.51 9.07
N ARG A 212 0.97 21.15 9.40
CA ARG A 212 1.47 21.23 10.79
C ARG A 212 1.38 22.64 11.35
N ARG A 213 1.77 23.65 10.55
CA ARG A 213 1.75 25.06 10.98
C ARG A 213 0.33 25.54 11.23
N SER A 214 -0.59 25.23 10.32
CA SER A 214 -1.97 25.64 10.44
C SER A 214 -2.64 24.97 11.64
N LEU A 215 -2.47 23.66 11.86
CA LEU A 215 -3.01 22.98 13.05
C LEU A 215 -2.46 23.52 14.38
N ARG A 216 -1.18 23.94 14.41
CA ARG A 216 -0.57 24.58 15.59
C ARG A 216 -1.23 25.91 15.96
N ASN A 217 -1.81 26.61 14.99
CA ASN A 217 -2.54 27.86 15.24
C ASN A 217 -3.89 27.65 15.94
N PHE A 218 -4.42 26.42 15.94
CA PHE A 218 -5.74 26.08 16.51
C PHE A 218 -5.67 25.31 17.84
N GLY A 219 -4.48 24.96 18.35
CA GLY A 219 -4.30 24.40 19.69
C GLY A 219 -2.86 23.98 20.02
N ASP A 220 -2.54 23.90 21.32
CA ASP A 220 -1.22 23.54 21.88
C ASP A 220 -0.88 22.04 21.83
N LYS A 221 -1.64 21.21 21.10
CA LYS A 221 -1.37 19.77 21.00
C LYS A 221 -0.52 19.48 19.77
N GLU A 222 0.69 18.98 19.99
CA GLU A 222 1.52 18.44 18.92
C GLU A 222 0.79 17.28 18.24
N VAL A 223 0.46 17.46 16.96
CA VAL A 223 -0.07 16.41 16.09
C VAL A 223 1.11 15.56 15.62
N SER A 224 1.01 14.23 15.75
CA SER A 224 2.11 13.34 15.39
C SER A 224 2.40 13.38 13.89
N GLY A 225 3.64 13.08 13.50
CA GLY A 225 4.02 12.99 12.08
C GLY A 225 3.13 12.04 11.29
N GLU A 226 2.76 10.91 11.89
CA GLU A 226 1.87 9.91 11.29
C GLU A 226 0.47 10.48 11.02
N GLN A 227 -0.13 11.18 11.99
CA GLN A 227 -1.44 11.81 11.84
C GLN A 227 -1.46 12.88 10.74
N LEU A 228 -0.38 13.66 10.60
CA LEU A 228 -0.25 14.64 9.53
C LEU A 228 -0.18 13.99 8.15
N HIS A 229 0.53 12.87 8.03
CA HIS A 229 0.58 12.11 6.79
C HIS A 229 -0.77 11.46 6.47
N GLU A 230 -1.51 10.99 7.48
CA GLU A 230 -2.87 10.49 7.23
C GLU A 230 -3.81 11.58 6.71
N ILE A 231 -3.76 12.81 7.27
CA ILE A 231 -4.55 13.94 6.78
C ILE A 231 -4.20 14.26 5.32
N LEU A 232 -2.90 14.23 4.99
CA LEU A 232 -2.45 14.51 3.63
C LEU A 232 -2.91 13.42 2.64
N ARG A 233 -2.80 12.14 3.04
CA ARG A 233 -3.26 10.99 2.25
C ARG A 233 -4.76 10.97 1.96
N GLU A 234 -5.58 11.69 2.74
CA GLU A 234 -7.02 11.79 2.47
C GLU A 234 -7.32 12.57 1.17
N ILE A 235 -6.41 13.47 0.75
CA ILE A 235 -6.61 14.33 -0.42
C ILE A 235 -5.60 14.08 -1.51
N ASP A 236 -4.34 13.84 -1.15
CA ASP A 236 -3.25 13.62 -2.09
C ASP A 236 -3.55 12.36 -2.94
N THR A 237 -4.12 12.58 -4.11
CA THR A 237 -4.55 11.51 -5.02
C THR A 237 -3.41 11.07 -5.93
N ASN A 238 -2.41 11.95 -6.11
CA ASN A 238 -1.25 11.71 -6.94
C ASN A 238 -0.02 11.22 -6.16
N MET A 239 -0.13 11.15 -4.82
CA MET A 239 0.88 10.70 -3.85
C MET A 239 2.22 11.41 -4.00
N ASN A 240 2.21 12.69 -4.38
CA ASN A 240 3.43 13.50 -4.47
C ASN A 240 3.87 14.09 -3.11
N GLY A 241 3.12 13.79 -2.03
CA GLY A 241 3.38 14.30 -0.68
C GLY A 241 2.93 15.75 -0.48
N GLN A 242 2.13 16.27 -1.40
CA GLN A 242 1.62 17.63 -1.46
C GLN A 242 0.15 17.58 -1.87
N VAL A 243 -0.62 18.59 -1.47
CA VAL A 243 -2.01 18.73 -1.92
C VAL A 243 -2.08 19.87 -2.92
N GLU A 244 -2.42 19.55 -4.17
CA GLU A 244 -2.61 20.55 -5.23
C GLU A 244 -4.01 21.17 -5.16
N LEU A 245 -4.17 22.37 -5.74
CA LEU A 245 -5.46 23.08 -5.74
C LEU A 245 -6.57 22.24 -6.39
N GLU A 246 -6.25 21.50 -7.45
CA GLU A 246 -7.22 20.67 -8.17
C GLU A 246 -7.74 19.52 -7.29
N GLU A 247 -6.85 18.86 -6.55
CA GLU A 247 -7.19 17.77 -5.62
C GLU A 247 -8.06 18.27 -4.46
N TYR A 248 -7.72 19.47 -3.95
CA TYR A 248 -8.51 20.12 -2.92
C TYR A 248 -9.93 20.48 -3.40
N LEU A 249 -10.08 21.05 -4.61
CA LEU A 249 -11.38 21.36 -5.18
C LEU A 249 -12.22 20.10 -5.43
N GLN A 250 -11.56 19.02 -5.86
CA GLN A 250 -12.21 17.73 -6.07
C GLN A 250 -12.73 17.13 -4.77
N MET A 251 -11.95 17.20 -3.69
CA MET A 251 -12.41 16.80 -2.35
C MET A 251 -13.64 17.63 -1.93
N MET A 252 -13.59 18.96 -2.09
CA MET A 252 -14.70 19.84 -1.71
C MET A 252 -15.97 19.56 -2.51
N ALA A 253 -15.84 19.25 -3.80
CA ALA A 253 -16.96 18.79 -4.62
C ALA A 253 -17.51 17.43 -4.17
N ALA A 254 -16.64 16.50 -3.73
CA ALA A 254 -17.06 15.20 -3.20
C ALA A 254 -17.82 15.32 -1.87
N ILE A 255 -17.41 16.25 -1.00
CA ILE A 255 -18.11 16.57 0.24
C ILE A 255 -19.49 17.17 -0.06
N LYS A 256 -19.54 18.16 -0.96
CA LYS A 256 -20.80 18.81 -1.37
C LYS A 256 -21.79 17.83 -2.00
N SER A 257 -21.30 16.89 -2.80
CA SER A 257 -22.13 15.87 -3.44
C SER A 257 -22.52 14.71 -2.50
N GLY A 258 -22.07 14.73 -1.24
CA GLY A 258 -22.38 13.71 -0.24
C GLY A 258 -21.68 12.37 -0.47
N ARG A 259 -20.70 12.30 -1.38
CA ARG A 259 -19.87 11.10 -1.62
C ARG A 259 -18.84 10.91 -0.52
N VAL A 260 -18.40 12.01 0.08
CA VAL A 260 -17.52 12.05 1.24
C VAL A 260 -18.27 12.76 2.35
N THR A 261 -18.40 12.14 3.50
CA THR A 261 -19.12 12.71 4.64
C THR A 261 -18.22 13.56 5.54
N TYR A 262 -16.92 13.24 5.57
CA TYR A 262 -15.97 13.84 6.49
C TYR A 262 -14.55 13.81 5.90
N SER A 263 -13.83 14.93 6.03
CA SER A 263 -12.41 15.04 5.75
C SER A 263 -11.76 15.93 6.80
N ARG A 264 -10.66 15.47 7.39
CA ARG A 264 -9.95 16.22 8.43
C ARG A 264 -9.35 17.51 7.88
N PHE A 265 -8.84 17.45 6.66
CA PHE A 265 -8.28 18.62 5.98
C PHE A 265 -9.36 19.64 5.62
N ALA A 266 -10.57 19.21 5.23
CA ALA A 266 -11.66 20.13 4.94
C ALA A 266 -12.08 20.93 6.19
N THR A 267 -12.22 20.25 7.34
CA THR A 267 -12.50 20.91 8.63
C THR A 267 -11.40 21.90 9.01
N MET A 268 -10.14 21.53 8.78
CA MET A 268 -8.99 22.38 9.03
C MET A 268 -9.01 23.66 8.16
N ALA A 269 -9.29 23.53 6.86
CA ALA A 269 -9.37 24.66 5.94
C ALA A 269 -10.48 25.66 6.35
N GLU A 270 -11.60 25.16 6.85
CA GLU A 270 -12.68 25.99 7.40
C GLU A 270 -12.26 26.75 8.66
N MET A 271 -11.59 26.07 9.58
CA MET A 271 -11.05 26.70 10.79
C MET A 271 -10.09 27.83 10.45
N GLU A 272 -9.19 27.63 9.47
CA GLU A 272 -8.22 28.65 9.04
C GLU A 272 -8.89 29.90 8.46
N GLN A 273 -9.96 29.72 7.68
CA GLN A 273 -10.78 30.84 7.21
C GLN A 273 -11.44 31.59 8.36
N GLU A 274 -12.07 30.89 9.31
CA GLU A 274 -12.72 31.55 10.46
C GLU A 274 -11.73 32.37 11.30
N ALA A 275 -10.50 31.87 11.47
CA ALA A 275 -9.47 32.62 12.18
C ALA A 275 -9.00 33.86 11.40
N TYR A 276 -8.87 33.75 10.08
CA TYR A 276 -8.55 34.88 9.22
C TYR A 276 -9.64 35.96 9.30
N ASP A 277 -10.91 35.56 9.23
CA ASP A 277 -12.06 36.46 9.33
C ASP A 277 -12.12 37.14 10.70
N LYS A 278 -11.92 36.40 11.80
CA LYS A 278 -11.83 36.96 13.17
C LYS A 278 -10.70 37.98 13.31
N LYS A 279 -9.51 37.70 12.76
CA LYS A 279 -8.37 38.64 12.79
C LYS A 279 -8.66 39.91 11.98
N ASN A 280 -9.33 39.80 10.83
CA ASN A 280 -9.69 40.95 10.01
C ASN A 280 -10.80 41.79 10.65
N LEU A 281 -11.78 41.16 11.31
CA LEU A 281 -12.78 41.83 12.13
C LEU A 281 -12.15 42.62 13.29
N GLN A 282 -11.18 42.02 14.00
CA GLN A 282 -10.44 42.71 15.07
C GLN A 282 -9.59 43.88 14.57
N LYS A 283 -8.97 43.78 13.38
CA LYS A 283 -8.23 44.89 12.77
C LYS A 283 -9.13 46.05 12.31
N LYS A 284 -10.37 45.78 11.88
CA LYS A 284 -11.34 46.81 11.51
C LYS A 284 -11.91 47.55 12.72
N ILE A 285 -11.96 46.90 13.88
CA ILE A 285 -12.35 47.54 15.15
C ILE A 285 -11.09 48.11 15.81
N THR A 286 -10.52 49.17 15.22
CA THR A 286 -9.44 49.92 15.86
C THR A 286 -9.99 50.63 17.09
N VAL A 287 -9.57 50.20 18.28
CA VAL A 287 -9.94 50.83 19.54
C VAL A 287 -9.07 52.07 19.78
N ASP A 288 -9.14 53.06 18.88
CA ASP A 288 -8.71 54.41 19.23
C ASP A 288 -9.80 55.00 20.14
N ARG A 289 -9.61 54.75 21.45
CA ARG A 289 -10.38 55.44 22.48
C ARG A 289 -10.07 56.92 22.35
N SER A 290 -11.12 57.68 22.03
CA SER A 290 -11.20 59.11 22.24
C SER A 290 -10.70 59.44 23.64
N GLY A 291 -9.52 60.07 23.71
CA GLY A 291 -9.12 60.83 24.88
C GLY A 291 -10.10 61.97 25.07
N GLY A 292 -11.06 61.78 25.97
CA GLY A 292 -12.03 62.78 26.39
C GLY A 292 -12.28 62.61 27.87
N GLY A 293 -11.68 63.49 28.66
CA GLY A 293 -11.72 63.55 30.12
C GLY A 293 -10.61 64.45 30.63
#